data_AF-A0A6I6EBM2-F1
#
_entry.id   AF-A0A6I6EBM2-F1
#
_cell.length_a   1.000
_cell.length_b   1.000
_cell.length_c   1.000
_cell.angle_alpha   90.00
_cell.angle_beta   90.00
_cell.angle_gamma   90.00
#
_symmetry.space_group_name_H-M   'P 1'
#
loop_
_entity.id
_entity.type
_entity.pdbx_description
1 polymer ?
#
loop_
_entity_poly.entity_id
_entity_poly.type
_entity_poly.pdbx_seq_one_letter_code
_entity_poly.pdbx_strand_id
1 'polypeptide(L)'
;MTPRKVSRVALILVLSLLPALAVGAPQARSGFLIKQVQIRPESGQLVLNAGVELGFNDTVLEALDHGVPLTLVFHIQVRRARAWLWEDSLVDEQWRYTIRYRPLSERYEVHRLPSLNGRDFVTRDAAIRALGELTDQPLIRLDRLDPNEEYELQIKVFLDIEELPLPLRPMAYLKPSWKLSSGWTTWPLKP
;
A
#
# COMPACT_ATOMS: atom_id res chain seq x y z
N MET A 1 78.02 13.05 -16.53
CA MET A 1 77.09 13.91 -15.76
C MET A 1 75.69 13.32 -15.85
N THR A 2 74.97 13.39 -14.74
CA THR A 2 73.85 12.55 -14.30
C THR A 2 72.56 12.64 -15.13
N PRO A 3 71.74 11.55 -15.19
CA PRO A 3 70.47 11.55 -15.89
C PRO A 3 69.37 12.19 -15.01
N ARG A 4 68.66 13.17 -15.57
CA ARG A 4 67.54 13.86 -14.93
C ARG A 4 66.28 13.02 -15.13
N LYS A 5 65.91 12.22 -14.12
CA LYS A 5 64.65 11.46 -14.05
C LYS A 5 63.48 12.45 -14.09
N VAL A 6 62.79 12.53 -15.23
CA VAL A 6 61.52 13.25 -15.33
C VAL A 6 60.45 12.40 -14.64
N SER A 7 59.78 13.04 -13.70
CA SER A 7 58.93 12.46 -12.66
C SER A 7 57.71 11.73 -13.24
N ARG A 8 57.66 10.40 -13.09
CA ARG A 8 56.47 9.57 -13.38
C ARG A 8 55.30 9.83 -12.41
N VAL A 9 55.46 10.75 -11.45
CA VAL A 9 54.50 10.99 -10.36
C VAL A 9 53.37 11.95 -10.78
N ALA A 10 53.50 12.65 -11.90
CA ALA A 10 52.51 13.66 -12.31
C ALA A 10 51.30 13.14 -13.11
N LEU A 11 51.27 11.86 -13.51
CA LEU A 11 50.18 11.29 -14.33
C LEU A 11 49.19 10.40 -13.55
N ILE A 12 49.32 10.32 -12.22
CA ILE A 12 48.39 9.52 -11.37
C ILE A 12 47.44 10.42 -10.57
N LEU A 13 47.65 11.75 -10.56
CA LEU A 13 46.90 12.70 -9.72
C LEU A 13 45.69 13.35 -10.39
N VAL A 14 45.37 13.02 -11.65
CA VAL A 14 44.21 13.58 -12.36
C VAL A 14 43.01 12.62 -12.40
N LEU A 15 43.16 11.35 -11.99
CA LEU A 15 42.10 10.34 -12.07
C LEU A 15 41.40 10.03 -10.74
N SER A 16 41.68 10.77 -9.67
CA SER A 16 41.19 10.47 -8.31
C SER A 16 40.24 11.51 -7.72
N LEU A 17 39.68 12.41 -8.54
CA LEU A 17 38.76 13.44 -8.07
C LEU A 17 37.46 13.51 -8.88
N LEU A 18 36.69 12.41 -8.87
CA LEU A 18 35.25 12.45 -9.13
C LEU A 18 34.56 11.25 -8.44
N PRO A 19 34.27 11.35 -7.14
CA PRO A 19 33.12 10.64 -6.61
C PRO A 19 32.28 11.65 -5.83
N ALA A 20 31.46 12.43 -6.52
CA ALA A 20 30.47 13.25 -5.84
C ALA A 20 29.28 13.52 -6.77
N LEU A 21 28.09 13.22 -6.24
CA LEU A 21 26.77 13.62 -6.74
C LEU A 21 26.12 12.70 -7.78
N ALA A 22 26.12 11.40 -7.51
CA ALA A 22 24.89 10.65 -7.75
C ALA A 22 23.93 10.94 -6.58
N VAL A 23 23.36 12.15 -6.55
CA VAL A 23 22.15 12.39 -5.76
C VAL A 23 21.11 11.50 -6.41
N GLY A 24 20.86 10.33 -5.80
CA GLY A 24 19.72 9.51 -6.18
C GLY A 24 18.51 10.43 -6.15
N ALA A 25 17.91 10.68 -7.32
CA ALA A 25 16.60 11.30 -7.38
C ALA A 25 15.71 10.55 -6.38
N PRO A 26 14.83 11.24 -5.63
CA PRO A 26 13.85 10.54 -4.82
C PRO A 26 13.12 9.59 -5.77
N GLN A 27 13.43 8.29 -5.68
CA GLN A 27 12.65 7.28 -6.36
C GLN A 27 11.25 7.49 -5.78
N ALA A 28 10.34 7.94 -6.64
CA ALA A 28 8.93 8.00 -6.31
C ALA A 28 8.62 6.63 -5.70
N ARG A 29 8.35 6.62 -4.39
CA ARG A 29 8.23 5.41 -3.60
C ARG A 29 6.92 4.78 -4.06
N SER A 30 6.98 3.99 -5.12
CA SER A 30 5.84 3.26 -5.64
C SER A 30 5.40 2.32 -4.54
N GLY A 31 4.20 2.50 -4.04
CA GLY A 31 3.76 1.92 -2.79
C GLY A 31 2.56 2.65 -2.22
N PHE A 32 1.95 2.05 -1.21
CA PHE A 32 0.76 2.61 -0.57
C PHE A 32 1.15 3.32 0.72
N LEU A 33 0.47 4.41 1.04
CA LEU A 33 0.74 5.16 2.26
C LEU A 33 -0.58 5.48 2.97
N ILE A 34 -0.74 4.91 4.15
CA ILE A 34 -1.90 5.18 5.02
C ILE A 34 -1.67 6.57 5.63
N LYS A 35 -2.54 7.54 5.28
CA LYS A 35 -2.41 8.95 5.68
C LYS A 35 -3.19 9.28 6.93
N GLN A 36 -4.35 8.67 7.05
CA GLN A 36 -5.31 9.00 8.09
C GLN A 36 -5.97 7.73 8.57
N VAL A 37 -6.09 7.61 9.88
CA VAL A 37 -6.85 6.56 10.56
C VAL A 37 -7.64 7.25 11.65
N GLN A 38 -8.96 7.05 11.63
CA GLN A 38 -9.87 7.54 12.65
C GLN A 38 -10.77 6.40 13.07
N ILE A 39 -10.80 6.15 14.38
CA ILE A 39 -11.69 5.19 15.01
C ILE A 39 -12.72 6.00 15.79
N ARG A 40 -14.00 5.67 15.63
CA ARG A 40 -15.09 6.33 16.34
C ARG A 40 -16.05 5.29 16.92
N PRO A 41 -16.59 5.50 18.12
CA PRO A 41 -17.70 4.69 18.61
C PRO A 41 -18.99 5.08 17.87
N GLU A 42 -19.73 4.07 17.42
CA GLU A 42 -21.02 4.22 16.76
C GLU A 42 -21.90 3.01 17.12
N SER A 43 -23.10 3.25 17.65
CA SER A 43 -24.11 2.20 17.91
C SER A 43 -23.60 0.96 18.66
N GLY A 44 -22.70 1.11 19.64
CA GLY A 44 -22.16 0.00 20.45
C GLY A 44 -20.96 -0.74 19.84
N GLN A 45 -20.43 -0.24 18.73
CA GLN A 45 -19.22 -0.76 18.06
C GLN A 45 -18.25 0.37 17.73
N LEU A 46 -16.99 0.02 17.52
CA LEU A 46 -16.02 0.91 16.91
C LEU A 46 -16.11 0.77 15.39
N VAL A 47 -16.11 1.90 14.70
CA VAL A 47 -16.03 1.99 13.23
C VAL A 47 -14.72 2.64 12.81
N LEU A 48 -14.16 2.14 11.71
CA LEU A 48 -12.90 2.56 11.11
C LEU A 48 -13.15 3.43 9.89
N ASN A 49 -12.55 4.61 9.90
CA ASN A 49 -12.35 5.45 8.73
C ASN A 49 -10.85 5.54 8.44
N ALA A 50 -10.45 5.26 7.20
CA ALA A 50 -9.05 5.34 6.82
C ALA A 50 -8.88 5.89 5.41
N GLY A 51 -7.81 6.65 5.20
CA GLY A 51 -7.44 7.20 3.90
C GLY A 51 -6.06 6.70 3.49
N VAL A 52 -5.96 6.11 2.31
CA VAL A 52 -4.73 5.55 1.76
C VAL A 52 -4.39 6.23 0.44
N GLU A 53 -3.19 6.80 0.37
CA GLU A 53 -2.62 7.28 -0.88
C GLU A 53 -2.06 6.07 -1.66
N LEU A 54 -2.66 5.79 -2.81
CA LEU A 54 -2.32 4.64 -3.64
C LEU A 54 -1.34 5.04 -4.75
N GLY A 55 -0.03 4.92 -4.46
CA GLY A 55 1.04 5.16 -5.44
C GLY A 55 1.23 3.99 -6.41
N PHE A 56 0.26 3.75 -7.29
CA PHE A 56 0.40 2.79 -8.38
C PHE A 56 1.51 3.22 -9.37
N ASN A 57 2.30 2.27 -9.85
CA ASN A 57 3.27 2.51 -10.91
C ASN A 57 2.65 2.34 -12.31
N ASP A 58 3.37 2.79 -13.33
CA ASP A 58 2.91 2.79 -14.72
C ASP A 58 2.47 1.40 -15.21
N THR A 59 3.17 0.32 -14.83
CA THR A 59 2.79 -1.05 -15.23
C THR A 59 1.40 -1.43 -14.71
N VAL A 60 1.10 -1.06 -13.46
CA VAL A 60 -0.20 -1.37 -12.84
C VAL A 60 -1.30 -0.48 -13.40
N LEU A 61 -1.00 0.80 -13.67
CA LEU A 61 -1.93 1.73 -14.30
C LEU A 61 -2.27 1.33 -15.74
N GLU A 62 -1.28 0.95 -16.54
CA GLU A 62 -1.47 0.47 -17.91
C GLU A 62 -2.36 -0.78 -17.94
N ALA A 63 -2.14 -1.72 -17.01
CA ALA A 63 -3.00 -2.88 -16.88
C ALA A 63 -4.46 -2.49 -16.56
N LEU A 64 -4.66 -1.54 -15.63
CA LEU A 64 -5.99 -1.03 -15.31
C LEU A 64 -6.66 -0.39 -16.52
N ASP A 65 -5.93 0.45 -17.27
CA ASP A 65 -6.41 1.10 -18.48
C ASP A 65 -6.80 0.07 -19.57
N HIS A 66 -6.14 -1.09 -19.58
CA HIS A 66 -6.47 -2.23 -20.45
C HIS A 66 -7.60 -3.13 -19.90
N GLY A 67 -8.27 -2.70 -18.82
CA GLY A 67 -9.42 -3.38 -18.24
C GLY A 67 -9.07 -4.54 -17.30
N VAL A 68 -7.79 -4.69 -16.92
CA VAL A 68 -7.39 -5.66 -15.89
C VAL A 68 -7.93 -5.21 -14.54
N PRO A 69 -8.74 -6.02 -13.84
CA PRO A 69 -9.18 -5.69 -12.50
C PRO A 69 -8.00 -5.72 -11.53
N LEU A 70 -7.92 -4.71 -10.66
CA LEU A 70 -6.95 -4.63 -9.58
C LEU A 70 -7.67 -4.74 -8.25
N THR A 71 -7.32 -5.74 -7.44
CA THR A 71 -7.90 -5.95 -6.12
C THR A 71 -6.90 -5.57 -5.04
N LEU A 72 -7.28 -4.65 -4.16
CA LEU A 72 -6.54 -4.31 -2.96
C LEU A 72 -7.11 -5.05 -1.76
N VAL A 73 -6.22 -5.54 -0.91
CA VAL A 73 -6.56 -6.12 0.39
C VAL A 73 -6.19 -5.12 1.47
N PHE A 74 -7.16 -4.73 2.27
CA PHE A 74 -6.97 -4.05 3.55
C PHE A 74 -6.98 -5.13 4.63
N HIS A 75 -5.80 -5.48 5.12
CA HIS A 75 -5.61 -6.43 6.21
C HIS A 75 -5.62 -5.66 7.53
N ILE A 76 -6.64 -5.95 8.33
CA ILE A 76 -6.95 -5.27 9.58
C ILE A 76 -6.75 -6.25 10.73
N GLN A 77 -5.92 -5.87 11.70
CA GLN A 77 -5.75 -6.62 12.94
C GLN A 77 -5.96 -5.72 14.15
N VAL A 78 -6.70 -6.21 15.14
CA VAL A 78 -6.84 -5.55 16.45
C VAL A 78 -6.24 -6.46 17.50
N ARG A 79 -5.23 -5.98 18.22
CA ARG A 79 -4.49 -6.74 19.23
C ARG A 79 -4.38 -5.94 20.52
N ARG A 80 -4.11 -6.60 21.65
CA ARG A 80 -3.71 -5.87 22.86
C ARG A 80 -2.31 -5.30 22.65
N ALA A 81 -2.05 -4.08 23.12
CA ALA A 81 -0.78 -3.38 22.89
C ALA A 81 0.46 -4.09 23.50
N ARG A 82 0.24 -4.99 24.46
CA ARG A 82 1.29 -5.79 25.12
C ARG A 82 1.13 -7.29 24.86
N ALA A 83 0.26 -7.66 23.91
CA ALA A 83 0.09 -9.04 23.49
C ALA A 83 1.42 -9.61 23.00
N TRP A 84 1.68 -10.86 23.32
CA TRP A 84 2.79 -11.55 22.68
C TRP A 84 2.47 -11.86 21.20
N LEU A 85 3.48 -11.97 20.33
CA LEU A 85 3.36 -12.26 18.89
C LEU A 85 2.52 -13.51 18.52
N TRP A 86 2.46 -14.52 19.39
CA TRP A 86 1.69 -15.76 19.19
C TRP A 86 0.28 -15.68 19.74
N GLU A 87 -0.06 -14.61 20.46
CA GLU A 87 -1.41 -14.40 20.95
C GLU A 87 -2.32 -14.06 19.77
N ASP A 88 -3.55 -14.57 19.78
CA ASP A 88 -4.50 -14.31 18.71
C ASP A 88 -4.97 -12.86 18.72
N SER A 89 -5.18 -12.30 17.53
CA SER A 89 -5.78 -10.99 17.39
C SER A 89 -7.28 -11.06 17.70
N LEU A 90 -7.84 -10.02 18.33
CA LEU A 90 -9.28 -9.92 18.57
C LEU A 90 -10.06 -9.78 17.26
N VAL A 91 -9.42 -9.16 16.26
CA VAL A 91 -9.87 -9.03 14.87
C VAL A 91 -8.68 -9.40 13.99
N ASP A 92 -8.93 -10.23 12.98
CA ASP A 92 -8.00 -10.50 11.88
C ASP A 92 -8.83 -10.67 10.61
N GLU A 93 -8.98 -9.58 9.86
CA GLU A 93 -9.87 -9.51 8.71
C GLU A 93 -9.17 -8.97 7.46
N GLN A 94 -9.63 -9.43 6.30
CA GLN A 94 -9.16 -8.97 4.99
C GLN A 94 -10.33 -8.43 4.18
N TRP A 95 -10.38 -7.11 4.01
CA TRP A 95 -11.39 -6.47 3.17
C TRP A 95 -10.83 -6.24 1.78
N ARG A 96 -11.54 -6.76 0.77
CA ARG A 96 -11.12 -6.72 -0.62
C ARG A 96 -11.90 -5.67 -1.39
N TYR A 97 -11.19 -4.74 -2.01
CA TYR A 97 -11.74 -3.69 -2.85
C TYR A 97 -11.14 -3.77 -4.24
N THR A 98 -11.98 -3.77 -5.26
CA THR A 98 -11.57 -3.95 -6.64
C THR A 98 -11.85 -2.69 -7.44
N ILE A 99 -10.89 -2.28 -8.25
CA ILE A 99 -11.06 -1.27 -9.30
C ILE A 99 -10.92 -1.92 -10.68
N ARG A 100 -11.74 -1.50 -11.64
CA ARG A 100 -11.63 -1.95 -13.04
C ARG A 100 -12.11 -0.87 -14.00
N TYR A 101 -11.44 -0.75 -15.15
CA TYR A 101 -11.94 0.06 -16.27
C TYR A 101 -12.86 -0.76 -17.18
N ARG A 102 -13.98 -0.16 -17.60
CA ARG A 102 -14.93 -0.75 -18.56
C ARG A 102 -14.87 0.01 -19.89
N PRO A 103 -14.19 -0.52 -20.93
CA PRO A 103 -13.96 0.20 -22.18
C PRO A 103 -15.24 0.62 -22.91
N LEU A 104 -16.27 -0.23 -22.91
CA LEU A 104 -17.52 0.08 -23.63
C LEU A 104 -18.26 1.30 -23.06
N SER A 105 -18.20 1.48 -21.74
CA SER A 105 -18.85 2.62 -21.06
C SER A 105 -17.90 3.76 -20.76
N GLU A 106 -16.60 3.57 -20.99
CA GLU A 106 -15.51 4.49 -20.60
C GLU A 106 -15.59 4.93 -19.13
N ARG A 107 -15.88 3.97 -18.23
CA ARG A 107 -16.01 4.24 -16.79
C ARG A 107 -15.09 3.35 -15.98
N TYR A 108 -14.65 3.87 -14.85
CA TYR A 108 -14.00 3.10 -13.79
C TYR A 108 -15.05 2.67 -12.77
N GLU A 109 -14.95 1.43 -12.32
CA GLU A 109 -15.83 0.84 -11.32
C GLU A 109 -15.01 0.51 -10.08
N VAL A 110 -15.52 0.88 -8.90
CA VAL A 110 -14.94 0.47 -7.61
C VAL A 110 -16.01 -0.24 -6.78
N HIS A 111 -15.73 -1.46 -6.33
CA HIS A 111 -16.62 -2.24 -5.48
C HIS A 111 -15.86 -3.01 -4.40
N ARG A 112 -16.59 -3.47 -3.38
CA ARG A 112 -16.07 -4.30 -2.28
C ARG A 112 -16.57 -5.73 -2.42
N LEU A 113 -15.69 -6.71 -2.44
CA LEU A 113 -16.08 -8.11 -2.55
C LEU A 113 -16.77 -8.61 -1.25
N PRO A 114 -17.74 -9.54 -1.35
CA PRO A 114 -18.22 -10.19 -2.57
C PRO A 114 -19.32 -9.41 -3.32
N SER A 115 -19.66 -8.20 -2.86
CA SER A 115 -20.69 -7.38 -3.50
C SER A 115 -20.22 -6.88 -4.87
N LEU A 116 -21.12 -6.95 -5.85
CA LEU A 116 -20.91 -6.37 -7.18
C LEU A 116 -21.51 -4.96 -7.29
N ASN A 117 -22.11 -4.45 -6.20
CA ASN A 117 -22.67 -3.10 -6.17
C ASN A 117 -21.52 -2.10 -5.97
N GLY A 118 -20.97 -1.63 -7.08
CA GLY A 118 -19.91 -0.64 -7.12
C GLY A 118 -20.38 0.79 -7.32
N ARG A 119 -19.44 1.72 -7.18
CA ARG A 119 -19.57 3.11 -7.61
C ARG A 119 -18.82 3.27 -8.94
N ASP A 120 -19.43 4.00 -9.85
CA ASP A 120 -18.84 4.34 -11.15
C ASP A 120 -18.23 5.74 -11.14
N PHE A 121 -17.09 5.89 -11.80
CA PHE A 121 -16.32 7.12 -11.89
C PHE A 121 -15.93 7.39 -13.34
N VAL A 122 -15.92 8.66 -13.72
CA VAL A 122 -15.51 9.10 -15.07
C VAL A 122 -13.98 9.14 -15.18
N THR A 123 -13.29 9.51 -14.11
CA THR A 123 -11.82 9.67 -14.13
C THR A 123 -11.14 8.61 -13.28
N ARG A 124 -9.96 8.18 -13.74
CA ARG A 124 -9.09 7.23 -13.03
C ARG A 124 -8.74 7.72 -11.63
N ASP A 125 -8.35 8.98 -11.51
CA ASP A 125 -7.93 9.56 -10.23
C ASP A 125 -9.06 9.59 -9.20
N ALA A 126 -10.31 9.85 -9.63
CA ALA A 126 -11.46 9.81 -8.73
C ALA A 126 -11.73 8.37 -8.24
N ALA A 127 -11.62 7.38 -9.14
CA ALA A 127 -11.77 5.98 -8.78
C ALA A 127 -10.66 5.50 -7.84
N ILE A 128 -9.39 5.86 -8.11
CA ILE A 128 -8.26 5.50 -7.26
C ILE A 128 -8.38 6.14 -5.87
N ARG A 129 -8.79 7.42 -5.77
CA ARG A 129 -9.06 8.03 -4.46
C ARG A 129 -10.16 7.28 -3.71
N ALA A 130 -11.27 6.99 -4.39
CA ALA A 130 -12.39 6.24 -3.81
C ALA A 130 -12.02 4.80 -3.41
N LEU A 131 -11.05 4.18 -4.09
CA LEU A 131 -10.52 2.85 -3.76
C LEU A 131 -9.67 2.87 -2.47
N GLY A 132 -8.97 3.97 -2.22
CA GLY A 132 -8.14 4.17 -1.02
C GLY A 132 -8.90 4.67 0.21
N GLU A 133 -10.20 4.95 0.08
CA GLU A 133 -11.05 5.46 1.15
C GLU A 133 -11.87 4.34 1.81
N LEU A 134 -11.64 4.13 3.10
CA LEU A 134 -12.50 3.34 3.97
C LEU A 134 -13.40 4.28 4.77
N THR A 135 -14.71 4.09 4.66
CA THR A 135 -15.72 4.89 5.39
C THR A 135 -16.57 3.99 6.26
N ASP A 136 -16.67 4.34 7.54
CA ASP A 136 -17.51 3.71 8.57
C ASP A 136 -17.52 2.17 8.52
N GLN A 137 -16.34 1.58 8.36
CA GLN A 137 -16.20 0.12 8.33
C GLN A 137 -16.32 -0.43 9.76
N PRO A 138 -17.24 -1.39 10.02
CA PRO A 138 -17.32 -2.03 11.34
C PRO A 138 -15.99 -2.69 11.70
N LEU A 139 -15.43 -2.32 12.86
CA LEU A 139 -14.13 -2.83 13.30
C LEU A 139 -14.30 -3.89 14.39
N ILE A 140 -14.88 -3.53 15.53
CA ILE A 140 -15.10 -4.44 16.66
C ILE A 140 -16.22 -3.90 17.56
N ARG A 141 -17.01 -4.80 18.15
CA ARG A 141 -18.00 -4.40 19.17
C ARG A 141 -17.32 -3.98 20.47
N LEU A 142 -17.86 -2.96 21.15
CA LEU A 142 -17.29 -2.43 22.39
C LEU A 142 -17.29 -3.46 23.53
N ASP A 143 -18.26 -4.39 23.54
CA ASP A 143 -18.37 -5.46 24.54
C ASP A 143 -17.27 -6.53 24.45
N ARG A 144 -16.48 -6.53 23.38
CA ARG A 144 -15.29 -7.39 23.23
C ARG A 144 -14.00 -6.75 23.74
N LEU A 145 -14.05 -5.48 24.13
CA LEU A 145 -12.92 -4.72 24.64
C LEU A 145 -13.02 -4.60 26.16
N ASP A 146 -11.93 -4.88 26.87
CA ASP A 146 -11.81 -4.59 28.30
C ASP A 146 -11.42 -3.11 28.46
N PRO A 147 -12.19 -2.31 29.21
CA PRO A 147 -11.89 -0.89 29.41
C PRO A 147 -10.58 -0.63 30.16
N ASN A 148 -9.99 -1.63 30.81
CA ASN A 148 -8.72 -1.52 31.52
C ASN A 148 -7.51 -1.94 30.68
N GLU A 149 -7.73 -2.42 29.45
CA GLU A 149 -6.69 -2.85 28.53
C GLU A 149 -6.47 -1.79 27.43
N GLU A 150 -5.24 -1.72 26.92
CA GLU A 150 -4.95 -0.91 25.73
C GLU A 150 -4.81 -1.81 24.51
N TYR A 151 -5.31 -1.32 23.40
CA TYR A 151 -5.30 -2.04 22.14
C TYR A 151 -4.54 -1.26 21.08
N GLU A 152 -4.17 -1.96 20.03
CA GLU A 152 -3.58 -1.42 18.83
C GLU A 152 -4.30 -1.95 17.60
N LEU A 153 -4.49 -1.06 16.64
CA LEU A 153 -4.99 -1.35 15.31
C LEU A 153 -3.80 -1.42 14.35
N GLN A 154 -3.57 -2.59 13.78
CA GLN A 154 -2.58 -2.80 12.75
C GLN A 154 -3.27 -2.86 11.38
N ILE A 155 -2.77 -2.08 10.43
CA ILE A 155 -3.31 -1.99 9.07
C ILE A 155 -2.19 -2.22 8.07
N LYS A 156 -2.43 -3.10 7.11
CA LYS A 156 -1.61 -3.28 5.92
C LYS A 156 -2.50 -3.29 4.69
N VAL A 157 -2.12 -2.51 3.68
CA VAL A 157 -2.79 -2.50 2.38
C VAL A 157 -1.84 -3.03 1.33
N PHE A 158 -2.30 -3.93 0.46
CA PHE A 158 -1.48 -4.48 -0.61
C PHE A 158 -2.31 -4.87 -1.84
N LEU A 159 -1.66 -4.92 -2.99
CA LEU A 159 -2.24 -5.44 -4.22
C LEU A 159 -2.27 -6.97 -4.17
N ASP A 160 -3.45 -7.57 -4.37
CA ASP A 160 -3.61 -9.02 -4.39
C ASP A 160 -3.28 -9.57 -5.78
N ILE A 161 -2.11 -10.19 -5.90
CA ILE A 161 -1.64 -10.80 -7.15
C ILE A 161 -2.42 -12.07 -7.51
N GLU A 162 -3.07 -12.71 -6.54
CA GLU A 162 -3.89 -13.91 -6.77
C GLU A 162 -5.21 -13.56 -7.47
N GLU A 163 -5.66 -12.32 -7.38
CA GLU A 163 -6.87 -11.82 -8.05
C GLU A 163 -6.61 -11.37 -9.49
N LEU A 164 -5.33 -11.31 -9.91
CA LEU A 164 -5.00 -10.99 -11.29
C LEU A 164 -5.49 -12.11 -12.24
N PRO A 165 -5.79 -11.78 -13.51
CA PRO A 165 -6.04 -12.78 -14.54
C PRO A 165 -4.90 -13.81 -14.61
N LEU A 166 -5.25 -15.08 -14.78
CA LEU A 166 -4.30 -16.20 -14.76
C LEU A 166 -3.03 -15.99 -15.62
N PRO A 167 -3.11 -15.42 -16.84
CA PRO A 167 -1.90 -15.17 -17.65
C PRO A 167 -0.91 -14.18 -17.04
N LEU A 168 -1.37 -13.26 -16.18
CA LEU A 168 -0.52 -12.23 -15.57
C LEU A 168 0.16 -12.68 -14.27
N ARG A 169 -0.40 -13.66 -13.55
CA ARG A 169 0.11 -14.08 -12.24
C ARG A 169 1.58 -14.53 -12.26
N PRO A 170 2.05 -15.38 -13.21
CA PRO A 170 3.45 -15.77 -13.27
C PRO A 170 4.40 -14.56 -13.38
N MET A 171 4.02 -13.56 -14.18
CA MET A 171 4.80 -12.32 -14.31
C MET A 171 4.76 -11.48 -13.03
N ALA A 172 3.63 -11.43 -12.34
CA ALA A 172 3.45 -10.67 -11.10
C ALA A 172 4.32 -11.20 -9.94
N TYR A 173 4.55 -12.52 -9.85
CA TYR A 173 5.48 -13.07 -8.86
C TYR A 173 6.93 -12.64 -9.10
N LEU A 174 7.33 -12.51 -10.38
CA LEU A 174 8.70 -12.23 -10.79
C LEU A 174 9.02 -10.74 -10.81
N LYS A 175 8.04 -9.88 -11.09
CA LYS A 175 8.26 -8.43 -11.27
C LYS A 175 7.90 -7.62 -10.01
N PRO A 176 8.83 -6.82 -9.46
CA PRO A 176 8.57 -5.97 -8.30
C PRO A 176 7.46 -4.93 -8.50
N SER A 177 7.16 -4.53 -9.75
CA SER A 177 6.08 -3.59 -10.06
C SER A 177 4.70 -4.07 -9.60
N TRP A 178 4.50 -5.38 -9.43
CA TRP A 178 3.23 -5.94 -8.92
C TRP A 178 3.21 -6.12 -7.40
N LYS A 179 4.33 -5.89 -6.70
CA LYS A 179 4.47 -6.10 -5.25
C LYS A 179 4.22 -4.81 -4.47
N LEU A 180 3.06 -4.19 -4.71
CA LEU A 180 2.66 -2.94 -4.04
C LEU A 180 2.05 -3.22 -2.67
N SER A 181 2.56 -2.51 -1.66
CA SER A 181 2.16 -2.68 -0.25
C SER A 181 2.46 -1.41 0.53
N SER A 182 1.68 -1.15 1.59
CA SER A 182 1.98 -0.11 2.59
C SER A 182 2.96 -0.57 3.67
N GLY A 183 3.19 -1.88 3.77
CA GLY A 183 3.72 -2.48 5.00
C GLY A 183 2.70 -2.38 6.15
N TRP A 184 3.07 -2.92 7.30
CA TRP A 184 2.25 -2.80 8.51
C TRP A 184 2.43 -1.41 9.13
N THR A 185 1.30 -0.79 9.48
CA THR A 185 1.26 0.43 10.31
C THR A 185 0.45 0.13 11.56
N THR A 186 0.84 0.72 12.67
CA THR A 186 0.21 0.49 13.98
C THR A 186 -0.33 1.80 14.54
N TRP A 187 -1.56 1.76 15.03
CA TRP A 187 -2.28 2.91 15.56
C TRP A 187 -2.85 2.57 16.93
N PRO A 188 -2.76 3.46 17.93
CA PRO A 188 -3.35 3.20 19.24
C PRO A 188 -4.88 3.12 19.11
N LEU A 189 -5.48 2.12 19.75
CA LEU A 189 -6.92 1.92 19.81
C LEU A 189 -7.33 1.92 21.28
N LYS A 190 -8.10 2.94 21.66
CA LYS A 190 -8.65 3.06 23.02
C LYS A 190 -10.16 2.81 22.94
N PRO A 191 -10.72 1.95 23.82
CA PRO A 191 -12.15 1.75 23.95
C PRO A 191 -12.90 3.05 24.27
#